data_AF-A0A9D8LHJ7-F1
#
_entry.id   AF-A0A9D8LHJ7-F1
#
_cell.length_a   1.000
_cell.length_b   1.000
_cell.length_c   1.000
_cell.angle_alpha   90.00
_cell.angle_beta   90.00
_cell.angle_gamma   90.00
#
_symmetry.space_group_name_H-M   'P 1'
#
loop_
_entity.id
_entity.type
_entity.pdbx_description
1 polymer ?
#
loop_
_entity_poly.entity_id
_entity_poly.type
_entity_poly.pdbx_seq_one_letter_code
_entity_poly.pdbx_strand_id
1 'polypeptide(L)'
;MTSRAFIAGCLGTSLTQDERAFFRDARPWGFILFKRNTQDPAQVAALTASMRECVGWHAPILIDQEGGRVQRMGPPHWPPYPPALAFLAINDPVQQREIVRVSARLMAHDLKSVGIDVDCLPVLDVPVAGSHDVIGNRAYARDPVMVAKLGVKETWK
;
A
#
# COMPACT_ATOMS: atom_id res chain seq x y z
N MET A 1 -4.99 -22.30 -15.01
CA MET A 1 -3.97 -21.39 -15.60
C MET A 1 -2.84 -21.22 -14.58
N THR A 2 -1.58 -21.26 -15.01
CA THR A 2 -0.42 -21.02 -14.14
C THR A 2 0.15 -19.62 -14.41
N SER A 3 0.11 -18.73 -13.42
CA SER A 3 0.86 -17.48 -13.42
C SER A 3 2.35 -17.74 -13.18
N ARG A 4 3.21 -16.78 -13.53
CA ARG A 4 4.66 -16.81 -13.28
C ARG A 4 4.99 -15.98 -12.04
N ALA A 5 6.08 -16.32 -11.37
CA ALA A 5 6.48 -15.72 -10.09
C ALA A 5 7.12 -14.33 -10.24
N PHE A 6 6.36 -13.33 -10.71
CA PHE A 6 6.77 -11.93 -10.72
C PHE A 6 5.57 -10.99 -10.59
N ILE A 7 5.83 -9.77 -10.13
CA ILE A 7 4.84 -8.68 -10.02
C ILE A 7 5.21 -7.62 -11.06
N ALA A 8 4.24 -7.16 -11.84
CA ALA A 8 4.46 -6.17 -12.89
C ALA A 8 3.91 -4.78 -12.52
N GLY A 9 4.57 -3.72 -12.96
CA GLY A 9 4.00 -2.38 -12.98
C GLY A 9 3.60 -1.99 -14.41
N CYS A 10 2.80 -0.93 -14.54
CA CYS A 10 2.51 -0.29 -15.83
C CYS A 10 3.10 1.13 -15.90
N LEU A 11 3.17 1.66 -17.12
CA LEU A 11 3.78 2.95 -17.42
C LEU A 11 2.94 4.12 -16.91
N GLY A 12 1.63 4.09 -17.19
CA GLY A 12 0.73 5.23 -16.95
C GLY A 12 -0.55 4.87 -16.20
N THR A 13 -1.58 5.70 -16.41
CA THR A 13 -2.88 5.63 -15.74
C THR A 13 -3.90 4.77 -16.49
N SER A 14 -3.52 4.22 -17.64
CA SER A 14 -4.29 3.24 -18.40
C SER A 14 -3.32 2.27 -19.07
N LEU A 15 -3.78 1.05 -19.35
CA LEU A 15 -2.98 0.08 -20.09
C LEU A 15 -3.05 0.36 -21.59
N THR A 16 -1.88 0.46 -22.23
CA THR A 16 -1.80 0.48 -23.70
C THR A 16 -2.14 -0.89 -24.28
N GLN A 17 -2.38 -0.95 -25.59
CA GLN A 17 -2.61 -2.23 -26.27
C GLN A 17 -1.39 -3.16 -26.16
N ASP A 18 -0.18 -2.60 -26.23
CA ASP A 18 1.07 -3.35 -26.09
C ASP A 18 1.26 -3.89 -24.67
N GLU A 19 0.98 -3.09 -23.63
CA GLU A 19 1.00 -3.56 -22.24
C GLU A 19 -0.02 -4.67 -22.01
N ARG A 20 -1.24 -4.53 -22.58
CA ARG A 20 -2.26 -5.59 -22.51
C ARG A 20 -1.81 -6.87 -23.18
N ALA A 21 -1.18 -6.78 -24.36
CA ALA A 21 -0.65 -7.95 -25.04
C ALA A 21 0.47 -8.61 -24.23
N PHE A 22 1.42 -7.79 -23.76
CA PHE A 22 2.56 -8.24 -22.98
C PHE A 22 2.12 -8.93 -21.68
N PHE A 23 1.24 -8.33 -20.88
CA PHE A 23 0.83 -8.92 -19.59
C PHE A 23 0.04 -10.21 -19.76
N ARG A 24 -0.83 -10.29 -20.78
CA ARG A 24 -1.55 -11.53 -21.11
C ARG A 24 -0.58 -12.67 -21.42
N ASP A 25 0.46 -12.40 -22.20
CA ASP A 25 1.40 -13.43 -22.65
C ASP A 25 2.44 -13.76 -21.57
N ALA A 26 2.92 -12.74 -20.84
CA ALA A 26 3.92 -12.87 -19.79
C ALA A 26 3.36 -13.52 -18.51
N ARG A 27 2.07 -13.35 -18.23
CA ARG A 27 1.32 -13.93 -17.11
C ARG A 27 1.95 -13.65 -15.73
N PRO A 28 2.06 -12.37 -15.29
CA PRO A 28 2.55 -12.06 -13.94
C PRO A 28 1.71 -12.73 -12.85
N TRP A 29 2.22 -12.87 -11.64
CA TRP A 29 1.39 -13.29 -10.52
C TRP A 29 0.41 -12.18 -10.11
N GLY A 30 0.90 -10.94 -10.07
CA GLY A 30 0.14 -9.76 -9.69
C GLY A 30 0.71 -8.47 -10.27
N PHE A 31 0.13 -7.35 -9.87
CA PHE A 31 0.56 -6.02 -10.30
C PHE A 31 0.91 -5.14 -9.11
N ILE A 32 1.70 -4.09 -9.31
CA ILE A 32 1.96 -3.06 -8.30
C ILE A 32 1.77 -1.66 -8.89
N LEU A 33 1.03 -0.81 -8.17
CA LEU A 33 0.78 0.57 -8.54
C LEU A 33 1.75 1.52 -7.84
N PHE A 34 2.16 2.56 -8.57
CA PHE A 34 2.97 3.67 -8.07
C PHE A 34 2.20 4.98 -8.20
N LYS A 35 2.76 6.07 -7.65
CA LYS A 35 2.17 7.42 -7.72
C LYS A 35 1.84 7.87 -9.15
N ARG A 36 2.63 7.45 -10.14
CA ARG A 36 2.39 7.77 -11.56
C ARG A 36 1.14 7.09 -12.14
N ASN A 37 0.60 6.08 -11.47
CA ASN A 37 -0.55 5.29 -11.90
C ASN A 37 -1.87 5.76 -11.25
N THR A 38 -1.81 6.74 -10.35
CA THR A 38 -2.93 7.18 -9.51
C THR A 38 -3.28 8.65 -9.79
N GLN A 39 -4.43 8.88 -10.42
CA GLN A 39 -4.98 10.22 -10.68
C GLN A 39 -6.21 10.49 -9.79
N ASP A 40 -7.27 9.70 -9.98
CA ASP A 40 -8.54 9.83 -9.27
C ASP A 40 -9.17 8.44 -9.02
N PRO A 41 -10.21 8.33 -8.18
CA PRO A 41 -10.79 7.03 -7.82
C PRO A 41 -11.36 6.25 -9.01
N ALA A 42 -12.01 6.92 -9.96
CA ALA A 42 -12.61 6.25 -11.12
C ALA A 42 -11.52 5.73 -12.06
N GLN A 43 -10.47 6.52 -12.28
CA GLN A 43 -9.31 6.11 -13.08
C GLN A 43 -8.60 4.90 -12.46
N VAL A 44 -8.33 4.91 -11.16
CA VAL A 44 -7.61 3.78 -10.52
C VAL A 44 -8.47 2.51 -10.58
N ALA A 45 -9.78 2.62 -10.32
CA ALA A 45 -10.70 1.48 -10.45
C ALA A 45 -10.74 0.91 -11.87
N ALA A 46 -10.71 1.77 -12.90
CA ALA A 46 -10.65 1.34 -14.29
C ALA A 46 -9.31 0.65 -14.62
N LEU A 47 -8.19 1.16 -14.11
CA LEU A 47 -6.87 0.56 -14.30
C LEU A 47 -6.78 -0.83 -13.65
N THR A 48 -7.25 -0.97 -12.40
CA THR A 48 -7.21 -2.26 -11.70
C THR A 48 -8.12 -3.31 -12.35
N ALA A 49 -9.29 -2.89 -12.83
CA ALA A 49 -10.17 -3.74 -13.63
C ALA A 49 -9.50 -4.18 -14.93
N SER A 50 -8.88 -3.24 -15.66
CA SER A 50 -8.17 -3.51 -16.92
C SER A 50 -7.00 -4.48 -16.75
N MET A 51 -6.27 -4.40 -15.63
CA MET A 51 -5.17 -5.32 -15.31
C MET A 51 -5.68 -6.76 -15.16
N ARG A 52 -6.78 -6.94 -14.42
CA ARG A 52 -7.40 -8.27 -14.22
C ARG A 52 -8.04 -8.81 -15.49
N GLU A 53 -8.72 -7.97 -16.25
CA GLU A 53 -9.30 -8.31 -17.55
C GLU A 53 -8.21 -8.82 -18.51
N CYS A 54 -7.10 -8.09 -18.60
CA CYS A 54 -5.99 -8.42 -19.47
C CYS A 54 -5.42 -9.82 -19.24
N VAL A 55 -5.33 -10.23 -17.97
CA VAL A 55 -4.78 -11.54 -17.60
C VAL A 55 -5.83 -12.65 -17.50
N GLY A 56 -7.10 -12.31 -17.28
CA GLY A 56 -8.20 -13.27 -17.21
C GLY A 56 -8.33 -14.00 -15.85
N TRP A 57 -7.70 -13.51 -14.79
CA TRP A 57 -7.91 -13.97 -13.41
C TRP A 57 -7.90 -12.78 -12.43
N HIS A 58 -8.29 -13.06 -11.18
CA HIS A 58 -8.27 -12.06 -10.12
C HIS A 58 -6.84 -11.85 -9.59
N ALA A 59 -5.96 -11.30 -10.42
CA ALA A 59 -4.58 -10.97 -10.04
C ALA A 59 -4.57 -10.04 -8.82
N PRO A 60 -3.75 -10.32 -7.78
CA PRO A 60 -3.54 -9.38 -6.70
C PRO A 60 -2.90 -8.10 -7.22
N ILE A 61 -3.39 -6.97 -6.73
CA ILE A 61 -2.86 -5.65 -7.04
C ILE A 61 -2.33 -5.03 -5.75
N LEU A 62 -1.05 -4.70 -5.77
CA LEU A 62 -0.27 -4.19 -4.66
C LEU A 62 -0.09 -2.68 -4.76
N ILE A 63 0.18 -2.04 -3.63
CA ILE A 63 0.63 -0.64 -3.54
C ILE A 63 1.53 -0.47 -2.30
N ASP A 64 2.38 0.57 -2.29
CA ASP A 64 3.00 1.05 -1.05
C ASP A 64 2.24 2.28 -0.54
N GLN A 65 1.30 2.09 0.37
CA GLN A 65 0.51 3.14 0.97
C GLN A 65 0.78 3.17 2.47
N GLU A 66 1.76 3.96 2.93
CA GLU A 66 2.11 4.05 4.36
C GLU A 66 1.53 5.29 5.04
N GLY A 67 1.39 6.37 4.28
CA GLY A 67 1.18 7.72 4.81
C GLY A 67 2.47 8.54 4.85
N GLY A 68 2.32 9.85 5.01
CA GLY A 68 3.43 10.80 4.93
C GLY A 68 4.15 10.76 3.58
N ARG A 69 5.44 10.41 3.59
CA ARG A 69 6.28 10.44 2.37
C ARG A 69 6.00 9.29 1.40
N VAL A 70 5.49 8.17 1.89
CA VAL A 70 5.16 6.99 1.07
C VAL A 70 3.65 6.87 1.01
N GLN A 71 3.06 7.68 0.14
CA GLN A 71 1.64 7.72 -0.11
C GLN A 71 1.43 7.90 -1.61
N ARG A 72 0.85 6.90 -2.29
CA ARG A 72 0.60 6.95 -3.73
C ARG A 72 -0.77 7.58 -4.00
N MET A 73 -1.79 7.17 -3.23
CA MET A 73 -3.14 7.74 -3.25
C MET A 73 -3.25 8.83 -2.19
N GLY A 74 -3.43 10.08 -2.57
CA GLY A 74 -3.53 11.21 -1.64
C GLY A 74 -4.47 12.33 -2.07
N PRO A 75 -4.40 13.49 -1.42
CA PRO A 75 -5.28 14.62 -1.73
C PRO A 75 -5.19 15.02 -3.22
N PRO A 76 -6.31 15.50 -3.82
CA PRO A 76 -7.57 15.86 -3.16
C PRO A 76 -8.54 14.69 -2.95
N HIS A 77 -8.26 13.50 -3.49
CA HIS A 77 -9.23 12.41 -3.53
C HIS A 77 -9.19 11.49 -2.31
N TRP A 78 -8.05 11.41 -1.63
CA TRP A 78 -7.85 10.59 -0.43
C TRP A 78 -7.27 11.42 0.72
N PRO A 79 -7.50 11.01 1.98
CA PRO A 79 -6.94 11.70 3.14
C PRO A 79 -5.41 11.78 3.10
N PRO A 80 -4.79 12.86 3.60
CA PRO A 80 -3.35 12.90 3.85
C PRO A 80 -3.05 12.02 5.09
N TYR A 81 -2.72 10.75 4.88
CA TYR A 81 -2.45 9.82 5.98
C TYR A 81 -1.15 10.24 6.68
N PRO A 82 -1.12 10.22 8.03
CA PRO A 82 0.08 10.61 8.76
C PRO A 82 1.21 9.58 8.60
N PRO A 83 2.49 9.99 8.67
CA PRO A 83 3.59 9.04 8.77
C PRO A 83 3.50 8.23 10.07
N ALA A 84 3.99 6.98 10.07
CA ALA A 84 3.91 6.08 11.22
C ALA A 84 4.44 6.67 12.53
N LEU A 85 5.53 7.44 12.47
CA LEU A 85 6.12 8.08 13.65
C LEU A 85 5.18 9.09 14.34
N ALA A 86 4.22 9.67 13.62
CA ALA A 86 3.28 10.65 14.18
C ALA A 86 2.37 10.03 15.26
N PHE A 87 2.15 8.72 15.22
CA PHE A 87 1.34 8.04 16.24
C PHE A 87 2.01 8.02 17.62
N LEU A 88 3.33 8.26 17.71
CA LEU A 88 4.03 8.39 19.00
C LEU A 88 3.61 9.62 19.82
N ALA A 89 2.99 10.62 19.20
CA ALA A 89 2.47 11.78 19.92
C ALA A 89 1.23 11.45 20.79
N ILE A 90 0.66 10.25 20.66
CA ILE A 90 -0.50 9.79 21.42
C ILE A 90 0.01 9.15 22.72
N ASN A 91 -0.26 9.81 23.85
CA ASN A 91 0.27 9.42 25.16
C ASN A 91 -0.39 8.17 25.75
N ASP A 92 -1.69 7.97 25.52
CA ASP A 92 -2.41 6.81 26.05
C ASP A 92 -2.13 5.57 25.17
N PRO A 93 -1.50 4.50 25.70
CA PRO A 93 -1.08 3.36 24.88
C PRO A 93 -2.25 2.58 24.24
N VAL A 94 -3.41 2.57 24.90
CA VAL A 94 -4.60 1.89 24.39
C VAL A 94 -5.17 2.68 23.21
N GLN A 95 -5.35 3.99 23.37
CA GLN A 95 -5.80 4.88 22.31
C GLN A 95 -4.81 4.93 21.14
N GLN A 96 -3.51 4.97 21.42
CA GLN A 96 -2.47 4.94 20.39
C GLN A 96 -2.62 3.72 19.48
N ARG A 97 -2.76 2.53 20.08
CA ARG A 97 -2.95 1.29 19.33
C ARG A 97 -4.26 1.29 18.54
N GLU A 98 -5.35 1.74 19.15
CA GLU A 98 -6.66 1.80 18.47
C GLU A 98 -6.65 2.79 17.31
N ILE A 99 -5.98 3.94 17.44
CA ILE A 99 -5.84 4.93 16.38
C ILE A 99 -5.01 4.35 15.23
N VAL A 100 -3.86 3.71 15.50
CA VAL A 100 -3.06 3.03 14.46
C VAL A 100 -3.91 1.98 13.72
N ARG A 101 -4.67 1.17 14.46
CA ARG A 101 -5.54 0.14 13.90
C ARG A 101 -6.65 0.73 13.02
N VAL A 102 -7.31 1.81 13.48
CA VAL A 102 -8.37 2.46 12.71
C VAL A 102 -7.80 3.17 11.48
N SER A 103 -6.65 3.83 11.58
CA SER A 103 -5.97 4.44 10.44
C SER A 103 -5.63 3.41 9.36
N ALA A 104 -5.09 2.25 9.74
CA ALA A 104 -4.82 1.16 8.80
C ALA A 104 -6.12 0.60 8.17
N ARG A 105 -7.22 0.52 8.92
CA ARG A 105 -8.53 0.09 8.37
C ARG A 105 -9.11 1.08 7.39
N LEU A 106 -9.03 2.39 7.66
CA LEU A 106 -9.47 3.43 6.74
C LEU A 106 -8.68 3.40 5.44
N MET A 107 -7.36 3.25 5.55
CA MET A 107 -6.49 3.10 4.40
C MET A 107 -6.83 1.86 3.57
N ALA A 108 -7.00 0.70 4.22
CA ALA A 108 -7.41 -0.52 3.54
C ALA A 108 -8.79 -0.40 2.87
N HIS A 109 -9.73 0.33 3.48
CA HIS A 109 -11.03 0.63 2.88
C HIS A 109 -10.89 1.47 1.59
N ASP A 110 -10.09 2.52 1.62
CA ASP A 110 -9.83 3.37 0.45
C ASP A 110 -9.17 2.57 -0.68
N LEU A 111 -8.17 1.74 -0.36
CA LEU A 111 -7.51 0.86 -1.33
C LEU A 111 -8.49 -0.13 -1.95
N LYS A 112 -9.32 -0.78 -1.12
CA LYS A 112 -10.27 -1.77 -1.60
C LYS A 112 -11.33 -1.16 -2.51
N SER A 113 -11.73 0.09 -2.25
CA SER A 113 -12.73 0.82 -3.05
C SER A 113 -12.33 1.01 -4.51
N VAL A 114 -11.02 1.03 -4.80
CA VAL A 114 -10.46 1.15 -6.16
C VAL A 114 -9.85 -0.16 -6.69
N GLY A 115 -10.14 -1.27 -6.02
CA GLY A 115 -9.75 -2.60 -6.47
C GLY A 115 -8.29 -2.97 -6.18
N ILE A 116 -7.64 -2.36 -5.20
CA ILE A 116 -6.31 -2.77 -4.71
C ILE A 116 -6.50 -3.81 -3.58
N ASP A 117 -5.70 -4.87 -3.59
CA ASP A 117 -5.87 -6.01 -2.69
C ASP A 117 -4.85 -6.05 -1.55
N VAL A 118 -3.64 -5.55 -1.80
CA VAL A 118 -2.51 -5.68 -0.88
C VAL A 118 -1.83 -4.34 -0.75
N ASP A 119 -1.54 -3.99 0.49
CA ASP A 119 -0.69 -2.87 0.84
C ASP A 119 0.62 -3.41 1.42
N CYS A 120 1.75 -2.85 1.03
CA CYS A 120 3.07 -3.21 1.55
C CYS A 120 3.34 -2.56 2.92
N LEU A 121 2.36 -2.65 3.82
CA LEU A 121 2.32 -2.08 5.16
C LEU A 121 1.98 -3.22 6.16
N PRO A 122 2.48 -3.23 7.42
CA PRO A 122 3.26 -2.21 8.14
C PRO A 122 4.77 -2.21 7.86
N VAL A 123 5.39 -1.03 8.02
CA VAL A 123 6.84 -0.91 8.17
C VAL A 123 7.22 -1.35 9.57
N LEU A 124 7.92 -2.48 9.67
CA LEU A 124 8.39 -3.06 10.95
C LEU A 124 9.89 -2.81 11.18
N ASP A 125 10.50 -1.93 10.40
CA ASP A 125 11.89 -1.55 10.56
C ASP A 125 12.11 -0.77 11.87
N VAL A 126 13.23 -1.05 12.53
CA VAL A 126 13.67 -0.36 13.76
C VAL A 126 14.91 0.48 13.41
N PRO A 127 14.81 1.82 13.32
CA PRO A 127 15.93 2.67 12.96
C PRO A 127 17.08 2.57 13.99
N VAL A 128 18.30 2.39 13.50
CA VAL A 128 19.51 2.30 14.34
C VAL A 128 20.34 3.57 14.20
N ALA A 129 21.04 3.98 15.25
CA ALA A 129 21.94 5.13 15.17
C ALA A 129 23.00 4.93 14.07
N GLY A 130 23.13 5.90 13.16
CA GLY A 130 24.05 5.83 12.02
C GLY A 130 23.50 5.14 10.77
N SER A 131 22.28 4.60 10.79
CA SER A 131 21.63 4.06 9.58
C SER A 131 21.12 5.17 8.65
N HIS A 132 21.00 4.89 7.35
CA HIS A 132 20.41 5.81 6.38
C HIS A 132 18.99 6.25 6.79
N ASP A 133 18.68 7.54 6.60
CA ASP A 133 17.38 8.16 6.93
C ASP A 133 16.23 7.76 5.97
N VAL A 134 16.42 6.68 5.21
CA VAL A 134 15.42 6.16 4.27
C VAL A 134 14.17 5.70 5.03
N ILE A 135 14.36 5.06 6.19
CA ILE A 135 13.26 4.70 7.09
C ILE A 135 12.72 5.95 7.79
N GLY A 136 13.57 6.68 8.53
CA GLY A 136 13.20 7.97 9.15
C GLY A 136 11.84 7.92 9.86
N ASN A 137 10.89 8.74 9.40
CA ASN A 137 9.52 8.82 9.94
C ASN A 137 8.55 7.71 9.50
N ARG A 138 9.00 6.74 8.69
CA ARG A 138 8.22 5.56 8.27
C ARG A 138 8.20 4.48 9.36
N ALA A 139 9.19 4.45 10.24
CA ALA A 139 9.16 3.57 11.40
C ALA A 139 8.19 4.09 12.45
N TYR A 140 7.46 3.18 13.08
CA TYR A 140 6.58 3.50 14.20
C TYR A 140 7.35 4.00 15.44
N ALA A 141 8.55 3.47 15.68
CA ALA A 141 9.39 3.82 16.82
C ALA A 141 10.84 3.43 16.58
N ARG A 142 11.73 3.83 17.52
CA ARG A 142 13.12 3.35 17.59
C ARG A 142 13.30 2.17 18.56
N ASP A 143 12.28 1.86 19.35
CA ASP A 143 12.26 0.73 20.25
C ASP A 143 11.57 -0.48 19.58
N PRO A 144 12.23 -1.64 19.46
CA PRO A 144 11.65 -2.83 18.81
C PRO A 144 10.38 -3.32 19.50
N VAL A 145 10.25 -3.17 20.83
CA VAL A 145 9.05 -3.58 21.56
C VAL A 145 7.87 -2.70 21.17
N MET A 146 8.08 -1.39 21.03
CA MET A 146 7.06 -0.46 20.55
C MET A 146 6.67 -0.70 19.08
N VAL A 147 7.64 -0.96 18.21
CA VAL A 147 7.37 -1.30 16.79
C VAL A 147 6.51 -2.57 16.70
N ALA A 148 6.84 -3.61 17.46
CA ALA A 148 6.02 -4.82 17.52
C ALA A 148 4.60 -4.50 18.03
N LYS A 149 4.45 -3.77 19.13
CA LYS A 149 3.13 -3.42 19.70
C LYS A 149 2.21 -2.67 18.72
N LEU A 150 2.77 -1.75 17.92
CA LEU A 150 1.98 -0.96 16.96
C LEU A 150 1.80 -1.68 15.61
N GLY A 151 2.75 -2.54 15.24
CA GLY A 151 2.72 -3.28 13.98
C GLY A 151 1.99 -4.62 14.04
N VAL A 152 1.68 -5.14 15.23
CA VAL A 152 1.03 -6.45 15.38
C VAL A 152 -0.45 -6.38 15.04
N LYS A 153 -0.86 -7.36 14.24
CA LYS A 153 -2.23 -7.72 13.93
C LYS A 153 -2.82 -8.55 15.09
N GLU A 154 -3.20 -7.93 16.23
CA GLU A 154 -3.93 -8.70 17.26
C GLU A 154 -5.31 -9.09 16.72
N THR A 155 -5.52 -10.41 16.66
CA THR A 155 -6.72 -11.16 16.22
C THR A 155 -7.96 -10.33 15.93
N TRP A 156 -8.32 -10.30 14.65
CA TRP A 156 -9.59 -9.80 14.13
C TRP A 156 -10.64 -10.82 14.56
N LYS A 157 -11.33 -10.54 15.66
CA LYS A 157 -12.63 -11.17 15.91
C LYS A 157 -13.65 -10.57 14.96
#